data_AF-A0A174KMZ5-F1
#
_entry.id   AF-A0A174KMZ5-F1
#
_cell.length_a   1.000
_cell.length_b   1.000
_cell.length_c   1.000
_cell.angle_alpha   90.00
_cell.angle_beta   90.00
_cell.angle_gamma   90.00
#
_symmetry.space_group_name_H-M   'P 1'
#
loop_
_entity.id
_entity.type
_entity.pdbx_description
1 polymer ?
#
loop_
_entity_poly.entity_id
_entity_poly.type
_entity_poly.pdbx_seq_one_letter_code
_entity_poly.pdbx_strand_id
1 'polypeptide(L)' 'MANIIIHSDERKAETNRTLRDYGINPEHATKAQRDMADCVAQKTGEACRELRRYDR' A
#
# COMPACT_ATOMS: atom_id res chain seq x y z
N MET A 1 -2.87 10.19 -20.75
CA MET A 1 -2.70 8.81 -20.24
C MET A 1 -1.57 8.71 -19.22
N ALA A 2 -1.47 9.65 -18.25
CA ALA A 2 -0.40 9.69 -17.25
C ALA A 2 -0.85 9.30 -15.83
N ASN A 3 -2.17 9.32 -15.54
CA ASN A 3 -2.70 9.05 -14.20
C ASN A 3 -2.63 7.58 -13.76
N ILE A 4 -2.61 6.63 -14.69
CA ILE A 4 -2.63 5.19 -14.34
C ILE A 4 -1.25 4.73 -13.84
N ILE A 5 -0.17 5.30 -14.37
CA ILE A 5 1.21 4.91 -14.02
C ILE A 5 1.56 5.43 -12.62
N ILE A 6 1.16 6.66 -12.29
CA ILE A 6 1.43 7.29 -10.97
C ILE A 6 0.78 6.48 -9.84
N HIS A 7 -0.49 6.07 -9.99
CA HIS A 7 -1.17 5.27 -8.98
C HIS A 7 -0.60 3.86 -8.81
N SER A 8 0.01 3.30 -9.86
CA SER A 8 0.66 1.98 -9.78
C SER A 8 1.96 2.04 -8.97
N ASP A 9 2.74 3.12 -9.13
CA ASP A 9 3.98 3.32 -8.38
C ASP A 9 3.73 3.73 -6.93
N GLU A 10 2.71 4.54 -6.65
CA GLU A 10 2.25 4.84 -5.29
C GLU A 10 1.81 3.56 -4.56
N ARG A 11 1.01 2.72 -5.22
CA ARG A 11 0.55 1.43 -4.65
C ARG A 11 1.73 0.51 -4.34
N LYS A 12 2.73 0.42 -5.23
CA LYS A 12 3.96 -0.33 -4.97
C LYS A 12 4.75 0.24 -3.80
N ALA A 13 4.85 1.56 -3.69
CA ALA A 13 5.55 2.21 -2.60
C ALA A 13 4.88 1.94 -1.24
N GLU A 14 3.55 2.00 -1.18
CA GLU A 14 2.78 1.67 0.02
C GLU A 14 2.92 0.19 0.40
N THR A 15 2.80 -0.72 -0.56
CA THR A 15 2.97 -2.16 -0.32
C THR A 15 4.39 -2.48 0.17
N ASN A 16 5.42 -1.85 -0.41
CA ASN A 16 6.80 -2.01 0.05
C ASN A 16 7.03 -1.43 1.45
N ARG A 17 6.36 -0.34 1.79
CA ARG A 17 6.40 0.24 3.13
C ARG A 17 5.76 -0.69 4.14
N THR A 18 4.56 -1.19 3.85
CA THR A 18 3.86 -2.17 4.67
C THR A 18 4.71 -3.43 4.89
N LEU A 19 5.36 -3.96 3.85
CA LEU A 19 6.28 -5.10 3.99
C LEU A 19 7.42 -4.80 4.99
N ARG A 20 8.02 -3.62 4.89
CA ARG A 20 9.08 -3.18 5.82
C ARG A 20 8.56 -3.00 7.25
N ASP A 21 7.34 -2.50 7.42
CA ASP A 21 6.71 -2.34 8.74
C ASP A 21 6.51 -3.69 9.43
N TYR A 22 6.26 -4.76 8.65
CA TYR A 22 6.21 -6.15 9.13
C TYR A 22 7.59 -6.83 9.19
N GLY A 23 8.69 -6.12 8.94
CA GLY A 23 10.06 -6.66 8.96
C GLY A 23 10.40 -7.56 7.76
N ILE A 24 9.58 -7.54 6.71
CA ILE A 24 9.77 -8.34 5.50
C ILE A 24 10.53 -7.50 4.47
N ASN A 25 11.64 -8.02 3.95
CA ASN A 25 12.34 -7.36 2.86
C ASN A 25 11.50 -7.46 1.57
N PRO A 26 11.06 -6.34 0.96
CA PRO A 26 10.23 -6.35 -0.25
C PRO A 26 10.89 -7.05 -1.45
N GLU A 27 12.22 -7.07 -1.53
CA GLU A 27 12.95 -7.76 -2.60
C GLU A 27 12.86 -9.29 -2.49
N HIS A 28 12.80 -9.80 -1.26
CA HIS A 28 12.67 -11.23 -0.95
C HIS A 28 11.25 -11.65 -0.56
N ALA A 29 10.29 -10.72 -0.56
CA ALA A 29 8.91 -11.00 -0.21
C ALA A 29 8.29 -11.99 -1.20
N THR A 30 7.72 -13.07 -0.65
CA THR A 30 6.95 -14.03 -1.43
C THR A 30 5.69 -13.38 -2.00
N LYS A 31 5.11 -13.99 -3.04
CA LYS A 31 3.85 -13.50 -3.63
C LYS A 31 2.75 -13.34 -2.58
N ALA A 32 2.58 -14.33 -1.69
CA ALA A 32 1.59 -14.28 -0.62
C ALA A 32 1.81 -13.09 0.34
N GLN A 33 3.07 -12.78 0.69
CA GLN A 33 3.39 -11.63 1.53
C GLN A 33 3.10 -10.30 0.83
N ARG A 34 3.40 -10.20 -0.47
CA ARG A 34 3.08 -9.01 -1.26
C ARG A 34 1.57 -8.81 -1.38
N ASP A 35 0.81 -9.88 -1.64
CA ASP A 35 -0.65 -9.82 -1.75
C ASP A 35 -1.29 -9.42 -0.39
N MET A 36 -0.77 -9.94 0.72
CA MET A 36 -1.21 -9.53 2.06
C MET A 36 -0.87 -8.06 2.35
N ALA A 37 0.36 -7.62 2.04
CA ALA A 37 0.77 -6.25 2.24
C ALA A 37 0.00 -5.25 1.36
N ASP A 38 -0.37 -5.64 0.14
CA ASP A 38 -1.20 -4.83 -0.76
C ASP A 38 -2.63 -4.69 -0.22
N CYS A 39 -3.21 -5.76 0.32
CA CYS A 39 -4.52 -5.72 0.98
C CYS A 39 -4.51 -4.79 2.21
N VAL A 40 -3.46 -4.86 3.03
CA VAL A 40 -3.29 -4.00 4.22
C VAL A 40 -3.08 -2.55 3.80
N ALA A 41 -2.21 -2.28 2.83
CA ALA A 41 -1.98 -0.94 2.29
C ALA A 41 -3.28 -0.32 1.77
N GLN A 42 -4.05 -1.08 0.97
CA GLN A 42 -5.32 -0.63 0.42
C GLN A 42 -6.32 -0.27 1.53
N LYS A 43 -6.54 -1.17 2.49
CA LYS A 43 -7.49 -0.93 3.62
C LYS A 43 -7.06 0.26 4.46
N THR A 44 -5.76 0.42 4.71
CA THR A 44 -5.21 1.54 5.48
C THR A 44 -5.40 2.85 4.72
N GLY A 45 -5.16 2.86 3.41
CA GLY A 45 -5.36 4.04 2.56
C GLY A 45 -6.83 4.44 2.43
N GLU A 46 -7.75 3.47 2.44
CA GLU A 46 -9.21 3.73 2.53
C GLU A 46 -9.58 4.34 3.88
N ALA A 47 -9.12 3.74 4.99
CA ALA A 47 -9.38 4.24 6.34
C ALA A 47 -8.82 5.66 6.57
N CYS A 48 -7.58 5.94 6.12
CA CYS A 48 -7.01 7.28 6.19
C CYS A 48 -7.78 8.31 5.34
N ARG A 49 -8.33 7.90 4.19
CA ARG A 49 -9.18 8.77 3.36
C ARG A 49 -10.52 9.06 4.03
N GLU A 50 -11.12 8.07 4.69
CA GLU A 50 -12.34 8.25 5.46
C GLU A 50 -12.11 9.16 6.68
N LEU A 51 -11.04 8.95 7.45
CA LEU A 51 -10.69 9.81 8.58
C LEU A 51 -10.53 11.28 8.15
N ARG A 52 -9.85 11.54 7.02
CA ARG A 52 -9.72 12.90 6.46
C ARG A 52 -11.04 13.51 5.98
N ARG A 53 -12.07 12.69 5.72
CA ARG A 53 -13.42 13.18 5.38
C ARG A 53 -14.23 13.56 6.63
N TYR A 54 -13.98 12.90 7.76
CA TYR A 54 -14.62 13.22 9.03
C TYR A 54 -14.02 14.44 9.74
N ASP A 55 -12.75 14.76 9.46
CA ASP A 55 -12.03 15.90 10.04
C ASP A 55 -12.33 17.25 9.35
N ARG A 56 -13.45 17.34 8.60
CA ARG A 56 -13.84 18.50 7.78
C ARG A 56 -15.30 18.86 8.02
#